data_AF-Q03PF4-F1
#
_entry.id   AF-Q03PF4-F1
#
_cell.length_a   1.000
_cell.length_b   1.000
_cell.length_c   1.000
_cell.angle_alpha   90.00
_cell.angle_beta   90.00
_cell.angle_gamma   90.00
#
_symmetry.space_group_name_H-M   'P 1'
#
loop_
_entity.id
_entity.type
_entity.pdbx_description
1 polymer ?
#
loop_
_entity_poly.entity_id
_entity_poly.type
_entity_poly.pdbx_seq_one_letter_code
_entity_poly.pdbx_strand_id
1 'polypeptide(L)'
;MIKYTQSRPTEVTNDDLLALYRSVGWSAYLQHPANTLAAFDHSTVLWATEQGHLIGLIRGITDNHTILYIQDILVMPAKQRQ
;
A
#
# COMPACT_ATOMS: atom_id res chain seq x y z
N MET A 1 -1.60 -9.60 15.56
CA MET A 1 -0.70 -10.39 14.70
C MET A 1 -0.84 -9.85 13.30
N ILE A 2 0.27 -9.44 12.72
CA ILE A 2 0.31 -8.87 11.37
C ILE A 2 0.29 -10.01 10.35
N LYS A 3 -0.55 -9.89 9.33
CA LYS A 3 -0.61 -10.79 8.18
C LYS A 3 -0.05 -10.06 6.96
N TYR A 4 0.69 -10.80 6.13
CA TYR A 4 1.24 -10.29 4.89
C TYR A 4 0.70 -11.09 3.69
N THR A 5 0.36 -10.40 2.60
CA THR A 5 -0.13 -11.04 1.36
C THR A 5 0.25 -10.21 0.15
N GLN A 6 0.45 -10.86 -1.00
CA GLN A 6 0.68 -10.17 -2.28
C GLN A 6 -0.63 -9.79 -2.99
N SER A 7 -1.66 -10.62 -2.83
CA SER A 7 -3.00 -10.29 -3.31
C SER A 7 -3.64 -9.29 -2.37
N ARG A 8 -4.28 -8.26 -2.92
CA ARG A 8 -5.05 -7.29 -2.14
C ARG A 8 -6.10 -8.02 -1.29
N PRO A 9 -6.10 -7.87 0.04
CA PRO A 9 -7.11 -8.47 0.89
C PRO A 9 -8.50 -7.93 0.54
N THR A 10 -9.52 -8.79 0.55
CA THR A 10 -10.90 -8.43 0.18
C THR A 10 -11.51 -7.35 1.07
N GLU A 11 -11.07 -7.28 2.32
CA GLU A 11 -11.50 -6.30 3.31
C GLU A 11 -10.85 -4.92 3.14
N VAL A 12 -9.77 -4.80 2.34
CA VAL A 12 -9.05 -3.54 2.14
C VAL A 12 -9.68 -2.74 1.01
N THR A 13 -10.41 -1.69 1.37
CA THR A 13 -11.11 -0.79 0.44
C THR A 13 -10.18 0.28 -0.15
N ASN A 14 -10.67 0.99 -1.17
CA ASN A 14 -9.91 2.12 -1.74
C ASN A 14 -9.75 3.25 -0.73
N ASP A 15 -10.74 3.44 0.14
CA ASP A 15 -10.69 4.46 1.18
C ASP A 15 -9.64 4.12 2.24
N ASP A 16 -9.48 2.85 2.61
CA ASP A 16 -8.41 2.40 3.52
C ASP A 16 -7.02 2.70 2.94
N LEU A 17 -6.86 2.48 1.63
CA LEU A 17 -5.61 2.75 0.93
C LEU A 17 -5.29 4.26 0.94
N LEU A 18 -6.25 5.11 0.56
CA LEU A 18 -6.09 6.56 0.58
C LEU A 18 -5.90 7.09 2.01
N ALA A 19 -6.55 6.49 3.00
CA ALA A 19 -6.35 6.80 4.41
C ALA A 19 -4.92 6.47 4.87
N LEU A 20 -4.33 5.37 4.40
CA LEU A 20 -2.94 5.03 4.69
C LEU A 20 -1.98 6.10 4.14
N TYR A 21 -2.12 6.48 2.86
CA TYR A 21 -1.32 7.58 2.27
C TYR A 21 -1.46 8.89 3.06
N ARG A 22 -2.70 9.23 3.46
CA ARG A 22 -2.97 10.41 4.28
C ARG A 22 -2.28 10.33 5.63
N SER A 23 -2.30 9.16 6.28
CA SER A 23 -1.77 8.96 7.63
C SER A 23 -0.25 9.22 7.72
N VAL A 24 0.47 9.00 6.62
CA VAL A 24 1.92 9.24 6.52
C VAL A 24 2.27 10.60 5.90
N GLY A 25 1.28 11.45 5.64
CA GLY A 25 1.49 12.79 5.08
C GLY A 25 1.81 12.83 3.58
N TRP A 26 1.58 11.75 2.83
CA TRP A 26 1.88 11.66 1.40
C TRP A 26 0.72 12.21 0.56
N SER A 27 0.55 13.53 0.60
CA SER A 27 -0.60 14.24 0.00
C SER A 27 -0.58 14.27 -1.53
N ALA A 28 0.59 14.13 -2.19
CA ALA A 28 0.69 14.15 -3.65
C ALA A 28 -0.18 13.06 -4.31
N TYR A 29 -0.19 11.86 -3.72
CA TYR A 29 -1.02 10.73 -4.17
C TYR A 29 -2.52 10.91 -3.91
N LEU A 30 -2.91 11.96 -3.18
CA LEU A 30 -4.31 12.26 -2.87
C LEU A 30 -4.90 13.37 -3.75
N GLN A 31 -4.08 14.07 -4.55
CA GLN A 31 -4.56 15.13 -5.45
C GLN A 31 -5.39 14.57 -6.61
N HIS A 32 -4.99 13.40 -7.13
CA HIS A 32 -5.68 12.67 -8.19
C HIS A 32 -5.86 11.20 -7.79
N PRO A 33 -6.77 10.91 -6.83
CA PRO A 33 -6.85 9.58 -6.22
C PRO A 33 -7.17 8.47 -7.22
N ALA A 34 -7.93 8.77 -8.28
CA ALA A 34 -8.20 7.81 -9.36
C ALA A 34 -6.91 7.30 -10.03
N ASN A 35 -5.92 8.16 -10.25
CA ASN A 35 -4.62 7.77 -10.83
C ASN A 35 -3.83 6.90 -9.85
N THR A 36 -3.83 7.27 -8.57
CA THR A 36 -3.17 6.48 -7.52
C THR A 36 -3.78 5.10 -7.45
N LEU A 37 -5.11 4.98 -7.42
CA LEU A 37 -5.81 3.69 -7.37
C LEU A 37 -5.52 2.84 -8.62
N ALA A 38 -5.60 3.43 -9.82
CA ALA A 38 -5.28 2.72 -11.07
C ALA A 38 -3.81 2.25 -11.12
N ALA A 39 -2.88 2.98 -10.50
CA ALA A 39 -1.48 2.57 -10.46
C ALA A 39 -1.27 1.25 -9.70
N PHE A 40 -2.15 0.91 -8.74
CA PHE A 40 -2.07 -0.37 -8.03
C PHE A 40 -2.40 -1.57 -8.91
N ASP A 41 -3.23 -1.39 -9.94
CA ASP A 41 -3.57 -2.45 -10.91
C ASP A 41 -2.38 -2.86 -11.79
N HIS A 42 -1.35 -2.00 -11.84
CA HIS A 42 -0.12 -2.20 -12.62
C HIS A 42 1.14 -2.33 -11.74
N SER A 43 0.97 -2.54 -10.44
CA SER A 43 2.07 -2.67 -9.50
C SER A 43 2.05 -4.04 -8.82
N THR A 44 3.22 -4.50 -8.35
CA THR A 44 3.26 -5.55 -7.33
C THR A 44 3.19 -4.92 -5.95
N VAL A 45 2.43 -5.53 -5.03
CA VAL A 45 2.19 -4.97 -3.71
C VAL A 45 2.29 -6.06 -2.65
N LEU A 46 3.06 -5.81 -1.59
CA LEU A 46 2.98 -6.58 -0.36
C LEU A 46 2.12 -5.79 0.64
N TRP A 47 0.96 -6.35 1.00
CA TRP A 47 0.02 -5.76 1.94
C TRP A 47 0.32 -6.25 3.34
N ALA A 48 0.24 -5.36 4.34
CA ALA A 48 0.32 -5.70 5.75
C ALA A 48 -1.02 -5.34 6.43
N THR A 49 -1.70 -6.35 6.98
CA THR A 49 -2.95 -6.14 7.72
C THR A 49 -2.86 -6.63 9.16
N GLU A 50 -3.59 -5.97 10.06
CA GLU A 50 -3.79 -6.45 11.42
C GLU A 50 -5.27 -6.39 11.77
N GLN A 51 -5.83 -7.52 12.19
CA GLN A 51 -7.26 -7.66 12.51
C GLN A 51 -8.17 -7.17 11.36
N GLY A 52 -7.78 -7.44 10.11
CA GLY A 52 -8.52 -7.01 8.91
C GLY A 52 -8.28 -5.56 8.48
N HIS A 53 -7.51 -4.77 9.24
CA HIS A 53 -7.22 -3.38 8.89
C HIS A 53 -5.90 -3.26 8.15
N LEU A 54 -5.87 -2.47 7.08
CA LEU A 54 -4.63 -2.11 6.40
C LEU A 54 -3.74 -1.26 7.32
N ILE A 55 -2.55 -1.76 7.65
CA ILE A 55 -1.59 -1.06 8.51
C ILE A 55 -0.30 -0.68 7.79
N GLY A 56 -0.07 -1.19 6.59
CA GLY A 56 1.09 -0.86 5.78
C GLY A 56 1.10 -1.56 4.43
N LEU A 57 1.99 -1.13 3.55
CA LEU A 57 2.25 -1.78 2.27
C LEU A 57 3.65 -1.46 1.75
N ILE A 58 4.13 -2.31 0.87
CA ILE A 58 5.24 -2.02 -0.05
C ILE A 58 4.70 -2.15 -1.46
N ARG A 59 4.88 -1.13 -2.31
CA ARG A 59 4.49 -1.15 -3.72
C ARG A 59 5.72 -1.03 -4.60
N GLY A 60 5.79 -1.84 -5.64
CA GLY A 60 6.87 -1.77 -6.62
C GLY A 60 6.43 -2.02 -8.06
N ILE A 61 7.30 -1.64 -8.99
CA ILE A 61 7.16 -1.84 -10.43
C ILE A 61 8.27 -2.77 -10.89
N THR A 62 7.94 -3.83 -11.62
CA THR A 62 8.88 -4.91 -11.96
C THR A 62 8.60 -5.49 -13.33
N ASP A 63 9.64 -6.03 -13.96
CA ASP A 63 9.54 -6.88 -15.15
C ASP A 63 9.21 -8.35 -14.80
N ASN A 64 9.04 -8.67 -13.51
CA ASN A 64 8.87 -10.01 -12.94
C ASN A 64 10.03 -10.99 -13.20
N HIS A 65 11.22 -10.50 -13.56
CA HIS A 65 12.37 -11.36 -13.91
C HIS A 65 13.69 -10.85 -13.35
N THR A 66 14.07 -9.60 -13.62
CA THR A 66 15.43 -9.10 -13.36
C THR A 66 15.47 -7.82 -12.56
N ILE A 67 14.40 -7.02 -12.57
CA ILE A 67 14.35 -5.72 -11.89
C ILE A 67 13.06 -5.52 -11.11
N LEU A 68 13.17 -4.87 -9.96
CA LEU A 68 12.06 -4.37 -9.17
C LEU A 68 12.46 -3.01 -8.59
N TYR A 69 11.68 -1.98 -8.89
CA TYR A 69 11.78 -0.68 -8.25
C TYR A 69 10.75 -0.57 -7.15
N ILE A 70 11.18 -0.32 -5.93
CA ILE A 70 10.27 0.00 -4.82
C ILE A 70 9.87 1.46 -4.95
N GLN A 71 8.58 1.69 -5.20
CA GLN A 71 8.01 3.02 -5.36
C GLN A 71 7.54 3.58 -4.02
N ASP A 72 6.81 2.78 -3.24
CA ASP A 72 6.26 3.21 -1.96
C ASP A 72 6.53 2.20 -0.86
N ILE A 73 6.90 2.69 0.33
CA ILE A 73 6.97 1.91 1.57
C ILE A 73 6.20 2.70 2.63
N LEU A 74 5.01 2.21 2.96
CA LEU A 74 4.10 2.90 3.87
C LEU A 74 3.83 2.04 5.09
N VAL A 75 3.92 2.64 6.27
CA VAL A 75 3.52 2.03 7.54
C VAL A 75 2.73 3.05 8.31
N MET A 76 1.54 2.68 8.78
CA MET A 76 0.69 3.53 9.62
C MET A 76 1.50 4.03 10.82
N PRO A 77 1.47 5.33 11.18
CA PRO A 77 2.35 5.90 12.20
C PRO A 77 2.34 5.15 13.53
N ALA A 78 1.16 4.72 13.99
CA ALA A 78 0.99 3.96 15.24
C ALA A 78 1.66 2.56 15.24
N LYS A 79 2.08 2.06 14.06
CA LYS A 79 2.71 0.75 13.84
C LYS A 79 4.18 0.84 13.45
N GLN A 80 4.76 2.04 13.43
CA GLN A 80 6.17 2.23 13.09
C GLN A 80 7.07 1.90 14.29
N ARG A 81 8.29 1.39 14.01
CA ARG A 81 9.36 1.11 15.00
C ARG A 81 8.93 0.14 16.12
N GLN A 82 8.07 -0.83 15.78
CA GLN A 82 7.70 -1.93 16.66
C GLN A 82 8.63 -3.13 16.47
#